data_AF-A0A846WD48-F1
#
_entry.id   AF-A0A846WD48-F1
#
_cell.length_a   1.000
_cell.length_b   1.000
_cell.length_c   1.000
_cell.angle_alpha   90.00
_cell.angle_beta   90.00
_cell.angle_gamma   90.00
#
_symmetry.space_group_name_H-M   'P 1'
#
loop_
_entity.id
_entity.type
_entity.pdbx_description
1 polymer ?
#
loop_
_entity_poly.entity_id
_entity_poly.type
_entity_poly.pdbx_seq_one_letter_code
_entity_poly.pdbx_strand_id
1 'polypeptide(L)'
;MLNPSHQGAQMGRQAPVSQHYNGPGQQSAASALTSFVTYAKAMQDLDEKSFPVEYEAHRDRLLKLEPMLRVHGILDVMEIRNPEIKALLRIP
;
A
#
# COMPACT_ATOMS: atom_id res chain seq x y z
N MET A 1 12.01 -54.88 -33.66
CA MET A 1 12.39 -54.28 -32.36
C MET A 1 11.39 -53.18 -32.05
N LEU A 2 10.56 -53.39 -31.03
CA LEU A 2 9.60 -52.42 -30.50
C LEU A 2 10.33 -51.50 -29.51
N ASN A 3 10.10 -50.18 -29.56
CA ASN A 3 10.38 -49.29 -28.43
C ASN A 3 9.34 -48.13 -28.39
N PRO A 4 8.86 -47.72 -27.20
CA PRO A 4 7.56 -47.09 -27.03
C PRO A 4 7.61 -45.57 -26.72
N SER A 5 6.45 -44.95 -26.89
CA SER A 5 5.88 -43.81 -26.15
C SER A 5 6.81 -42.86 -25.37
N HIS A 6 6.98 -41.64 -25.90
CA HIS A 6 7.07 -40.43 -25.08
C HIS A 6 5.92 -39.49 -25.42
N GLN A 7 4.83 -39.65 -24.67
CA GLN A 7 3.85 -38.60 -24.44
C GLN A 7 4.49 -37.57 -23.51
N GLY A 8 5.06 -36.52 -24.07
CA GLY A 8 5.44 -35.31 -23.35
C GLY A 8 4.49 -34.20 -23.75
N ALA A 9 3.63 -33.82 -22.82
CA ALA A 9 2.50 -32.94 -23.02
C ALA A 9 2.84 -31.59 -23.68
N GLN A 10 1.87 -31.16 -24.47
CA GLN A 10 1.66 -29.80 -24.93
C GLN A 10 1.49 -28.88 -23.71
N MET A 11 2.39 -27.92 -23.52
CA MET A 11 2.15 -26.66 -22.80
C MET A 11 3.28 -25.73 -23.25
N GLY A 12 3.07 -24.89 -24.26
CA GLY A 12 2.22 -23.73 -24.07
C GLY A 12 3.07 -22.67 -23.39
N ARG A 13 3.78 -21.87 -24.21
CA ARG A 13 4.57 -20.70 -23.82
C ARG A 13 3.82 -19.85 -22.79
N GLN A 14 4.26 -19.88 -21.53
CA GLN A 14 4.04 -18.79 -20.60
C GLN A 14 5.34 -18.60 -19.82
N ALA A 15 6.11 -17.60 -20.26
CA ALA A 15 7.22 -17.07 -19.48
C ALA A 15 6.70 -16.78 -18.06
N PRO A 16 7.43 -17.11 -16.99
CA PRO A 16 7.06 -16.66 -15.66
C PRO A 16 7.09 -15.13 -15.71
N VAL A 17 5.91 -14.52 -15.68
CA VAL A 17 5.79 -13.09 -15.40
C VAL A 17 6.56 -12.88 -14.11
N SER A 18 7.53 -11.98 -14.14
CA SER A 18 8.38 -11.64 -13.02
C SER A 18 7.49 -11.03 -11.93
N GLN A 19 6.87 -11.90 -11.15
CA GLN A 19 6.13 -11.55 -9.96
C GLN A 19 7.22 -11.13 -8.98
N HIS A 20 7.50 -9.83 -8.94
CA HIS A 20 8.37 -9.20 -7.97
C HIS A 20 8.06 -9.84 -6.62
N TYR A 21 9.02 -10.61 -6.15
CA TYR A 21 9.00 -11.33 -4.89
C TYR A 21 9.17 -10.32 -3.76
N ASN A 22 8.18 -9.43 -3.59
CA ASN A 22 8.04 -8.68 -2.36
C ASN A 22 7.35 -9.63 -1.39
N GLY A 23 8.10 -10.17 -0.43
CA GLY A 23 7.56 -11.08 0.58
C GLY A 23 6.30 -10.51 1.27
N PRO A 24 5.49 -11.37 1.93
CA PRO A 24 4.17 -11.00 2.45
C PRO A 24 4.17 -9.74 3.35
N GLY A 25 5.27 -9.42 4.03
CA GLY A 25 5.41 -8.18 4.81
C GLY A 25 5.63 -6.90 3.99
N GLN A 26 6.23 -6.98 2.80
CA GLN A 26 6.54 -5.82 1.94
C GLN A 26 5.32 -5.37 1.12
N GLN A 27 4.47 -6.29 0.65
CA GLN A 27 3.23 -5.94 -0.04
C GLN A 27 2.22 -5.25 0.88
N SER A 28 2.12 -5.69 2.14
CA SER A 28 1.23 -5.06 3.13
C SER A 28 1.65 -3.63 3.44
N ALA A 29 2.95 -3.37 3.56
CA ALA A 29 3.48 -2.03 3.85
C ALA A 29 3.29 -1.06 2.67
N ALA A 30 3.51 -1.51 1.43
CA ALA A 30 3.25 -0.70 0.22
C ALA A 30 1.75 -0.39 0.02
N SER A 31 0.88 -1.35 0.37
CA SER A 31 -0.57 -1.18 0.32
C SER A 31 -1.07 -0.21 1.41
N ALA A 32 -0.52 -0.32 2.62
CA ALA A 32 -0.78 0.61 3.72
C ALA A 32 -0.34 2.03 3.37
N LEU A 33 0.83 2.18 2.74
CA LEU A 33 1.35 3.46 2.26
C LEU A 33 0.42 4.11 1.24
N THR A 34 0.00 3.33 0.23
CA THR A 34 -0.90 3.82 -0.83
C THR A 34 -2.24 4.26 -0.23
N SER A 35 -2.80 3.44 0.67
CA SER A 35 -4.05 3.76 1.39
C SER A 35 -3.89 5.03 2.23
N PHE A 36 -2.78 5.15 2.96
CA PHE A 36 -2.48 6.32 3.77
C PHE A 36 -2.42 7.59 2.91
N VAL A 37 -1.66 7.59 1.82
CA VAL A 37 -1.57 8.76 0.93
C VAL A 37 -2.92 9.13 0.33
N THR A 38 -3.75 8.13 0.01
CA THR A 38 -5.09 8.33 -0.53
C THR A 38 -6.00 9.04 0.48
N TYR A 39 -6.05 8.57 1.73
CA TYR A 39 -6.83 9.21 2.79
C TYR A 39 -6.28 10.58 3.18
N ALA A 40 -4.95 10.75 3.20
CA ALA A 40 -4.33 12.03 3.47
C ALA A 40 -4.71 13.08 2.42
N LYS A 41 -4.70 12.72 1.14
CA LYS A 41 -5.16 13.60 0.05
C LYS A 41 -6.65 13.87 0.12
N ALA A 42 -7.45 12.85 0.43
CA ALA A 42 -8.88 13.04 0.63
C ALA A 42 -9.14 14.07 1.73
N MET A 43 -8.43 14.02 2.87
CA MET A 43 -8.55 15.03 3.93
C MET A 43 -8.04 16.41 3.56
N GLN A 44 -7.06 16.54 2.65
CA GLN A 44 -6.59 17.84 2.17
C GLN A 44 -7.60 18.51 1.24
N ASP A 45 -8.30 17.73 0.42
CA ASP A 45 -9.37 18.21 -0.45
C ASP A 45 -10.68 18.42 0.31
N LEU A 46 -10.91 17.62 1.35
CA LEU A 46 -12.08 17.69 2.22
C LEU A 46 -11.98 18.90 3.16
N ASP A 47 -12.90 19.83 3.00
CA ASP A 47 -13.03 20.97 3.91
C ASP A 47 -13.57 20.51 5.28
N GLU A 48 -12.71 20.55 6.31
CA GLU A 48 -13.03 20.19 7.70
C GLU A 48 -14.30 20.89 8.21
N LYS A 49 -14.53 22.14 7.80
CA LYS A 49 -15.66 22.96 8.27
C LYS A 49 -16.98 22.52 7.66
N SER A 50 -16.94 22.02 6.43
CA SER A 50 -18.12 21.54 5.70
C SER A 50 -18.42 20.08 5.98
N PHE A 51 -17.40 19.24 6.21
CA PHE A 51 -17.54 17.78 6.39
C PHE A 51 -16.74 17.24 7.58
N PRO A 52 -17.06 17.66 8.82
CA PRO A 52 -16.28 17.28 10.00
C PRO A 52 -16.31 15.76 10.26
N VAL A 53 -17.47 15.11 10.04
CA VAL A 53 -17.64 13.67 10.30
C VAL A 53 -16.80 12.81 9.35
N GLU A 54 -16.76 13.15 8.06
CA GLU A 54 -15.95 12.42 7.07
C GLU A 54 -14.45 12.68 7.30
N TYR A 55 -14.09 13.91 7.69
CA TYR A 55 -12.73 14.26 8.05
C TYR A 55 -12.23 13.42 9.23
N GLU A 56 -13.03 13.29 10.30
CA GLU A 56 -12.72 12.44 11.44
C GLU A 56 -12.62 10.95 11.07
N ALA A 57 -13.51 10.46 10.21
CA ALA A 57 -13.47 9.08 9.74
C ALA A 57 -12.18 8.76 8.94
N HIS A 58 -11.73 9.70 8.10
CA HIS A 58 -10.47 9.57 7.38
C HIS A 58 -9.26 9.72 8.33
N ARG A 59 -9.32 10.60 9.32
CA ARG A 59 -8.29 10.78 10.35
C ARG A 59 -8.09 9.50 11.15
N ASP A 60 -9.17 8.87 11.62
CA ASP A 60 -9.12 7.61 12.36
C ASP A 60 -8.45 6.49 11.55
N ARG A 61 -8.75 6.41 10.24
CA ARG A 61 -8.07 5.46 9.34
C ARG A 61 -6.58 5.76 9.18
N LEU A 62 -6.18 7.03 9.11
CA LEU A 62 -4.76 7.40 9.04
C LEU A 62 -4.01 7.04 10.33
N LEU A 63 -4.62 7.28 11.50
CA LEU A 63 -4.04 6.91 12.80
C LEU A 63 -3.87 5.39 12.94
N LYS A 64 -4.78 4.58 12.38
CA LYS A 64 -4.64 3.12 12.34
C LYS A 64 -3.49 2.65 11.44
N LEU A 65 -3.20 3.38 10.38
CA LEU A 65 -2.13 3.06 9.42
C LEU A 65 -0.76 3.58 9.87
N GLU A 66 -0.71 4.65 10.67
CA GLU A 66 0.52 5.23 11.22
C GLU A 66 1.45 4.19 11.86
N PRO A 67 1.03 3.37 12.86
CA PRO A 67 1.94 2.44 13.53
C PRO A 67 2.51 1.41 12.57
N MET A 68 1.72 0.98 11.58
CA MET A 68 2.17 0.03 10.55
C MET A 68 3.27 0.65 9.69
N LEU A 69 3.09 1.88 9.23
CA LEU A 69 4.10 2.60 8.44
C LEU A 69 5.34 2.96 9.25
N ARG A 70 5.17 3.27 10.53
CA ARG A 70 6.25 3.63 11.46
C ARG A 70 7.14 2.44 11.77
N VAL A 71 6.57 1.25 12.02
CA VAL A 71 7.32 0.00 12.24
C VAL A 71 8.20 -0.37 11.04
N HIS A 72 7.74 -0.04 9.83
CA HIS A 72 8.52 -0.26 8.61
C HIS A 72 9.48 0.88 8.25
N GLY A 73 9.53 1.97 9.04
CA GLY A 73 10.34 3.16 8.72
C GLY A 73 9.83 3.96 7.50
N ILE A 74 8.69 3.59 6.94
CA ILE A 74 8.10 4.23 5.76
C ILE A 74 7.55 5.60 6.10
N LEU A 75 7.01 5.76 7.32
CA LEU A 75 6.46 7.04 7.76
C LEU A 75 7.54 8.14 7.81
N ASP A 76 8.75 7.81 8.28
CA ASP A 76 9.87 8.75 8.35
C ASP A 76 10.27 9.25 6.95
N VAL A 77 10.41 8.32 6.00
CA VAL A 77 10.68 8.63 4.59
C VAL A 77 9.54 9.44 3.97
N MET A 78 8.29 9.14 4.32
CA MET A 78 7.11 9.88 3.88
C MET A 78 7.10 11.32 4.39
N GLU A 79 7.37 11.53 5.68
CA GLU A 79 7.40 12.86 6.29
C GLU A 79 8.49 13.74 5.68
N ILE A 80 9.63 13.14 5.30
CA ILE A 80 10.71 13.85 4.58
C ILE A 80 10.26 14.25 3.18
N ARG A 81 9.55 13.36 2.46
CA ARG A 81 9.16 13.59 1.06
C ARG A 81 7.87 14.41 0.91
N ASN A 82 6.97 14.36 1.89
CA ASN A 82 5.68 15.03 1.92
C ASN A 82 5.42 15.60 3.32
N PRO A 83 5.93 16.80 3.63
CA PRO A 83 5.78 17.39 4.96
C PRO A 83 4.31 17.69 5.32
N GLU A 84 3.42 17.82 4.35
CA GLU A 84 1.98 18.01 4.59
C GLU A 84 1.34 16.83 5.31
N ILE A 85 1.87 15.62 5.08
CA ILE A 85 1.39 14.41 5.75
C ILE A 85 1.73 14.44 7.24
N LYS A 86 2.89 14.99 7.58
CA LYS A 86 3.25 15.26 8.97
C LYS A 86 2.27 16.24 9.60
N ALA A 87 1.84 17.28 8.88
CA ALA A 87 0.88 18.25 9.39
C ALA A 87 -0.47 17.60 9.74
N LEU A 88 -0.97 16.69 8.89
CA LEU A 88 -2.21 15.94 9.12
C LEU A 88 -2.15 15.04 10.36
N LEU A 89 -0.98 14.48 10.67
CA LEU A 89 -0.77 13.65 11.87
C LEU A 89 -0.53 14.46 13.15
N ARG A 90 -0.21 15.75 13.04
CA ARG A 90 0.19 16.60 14.17
C ARG A 90 -0.95 17.45 14.74
N ILE A 91 -2.15 17.33 14.19
CA ILE A 91 -3.33 18.05 14.68
C ILE A 91 -3.76 17.39 16.00
N PRO A 92 -3.80 18.12 17.13
CA PRO A 92 -4.13 17.58 18.45
C PRO A 92 -5.56 17.06 18.58
#